data_AF-A0A8S2YAN0-F1
#
_entry.id   AF-A0A8S2YAN0-F1
#
_cell.length_a   1.000
_cell.length_b   1.000
_cell.length_c   1.000
_cell.angle_alpha   90.00
_cell.angle_beta   90.00
_cell.angle_gamma   90.00
#
_symmetry.space_group_name_H-M   'P 1'
#
loop_
_entity.id
_entity.type
_entity.pdbx_description
1 polymer ?
#
loop_
_entity_poly.entity_id
_entity_poly.type
_entity_poly.pdbx_seq_one_letter_code
_entity_poly.pdbx_strand_id
1 'polypeptide(L)'
;TNQIERKLTKNDFDHSIITMNTSPALEFVKSVCCLLMLIRDMSDDINKLRRDLLKLLKLSEYSQITQANLSSLTSFIVPQLVCSNCNHYRDIDLYREISHGEQYKCDQCQMAYDQQLIEQYLLNYVQTLSIENILQDAICTKCHFVRNVYYKIYCDCGQQYQN
;
A
#
# COMPACT_ATOMS: atom_id res chain seq x y z
N THR A 1 15.90 -32.35 -9.60
CA THR A 1 16.97 -31.40 -9.93
C THR A 1 17.14 -31.33 -11.43
N ASN A 2 16.39 -30.44 -12.09
CA ASN A 2 16.79 -29.71 -13.30
C ASN A 2 15.61 -28.95 -13.89
N GLN A 3 15.85 -27.66 -14.15
CA GLN A 3 15.18 -26.79 -15.11
C GLN A 3 13.79 -26.23 -14.76
N ILE A 4 13.78 -25.11 -14.02
CA ILE A 4 12.92 -23.96 -14.37
C ILE A 4 13.77 -22.69 -14.27
N GLU A 5 14.82 -22.58 -15.08
CA GLU A 5 15.39 -21.27 -15.42
C GLU A 5 14.90 -20.90 -16.82
N ARG A 6 13.64 -20.45 -16.90
CA ARG A 6 13.15 -19.85 -18.14
C ARG A 6 13.79 -18.46 -18.23
N LYS A 7 14.81 -18.32 -19.08
CA LYS A 7 15.36 -17.01 -19.44
C LYS A 7 14.26 -16.18 -20.09
N LEU A 8 13.96 -15.01 -19.52
CA LEU A 8 13.07 -14.02 -20.10
C LEU A 8 13.60 -13.64 -21.49
N THR A 9 12.82 -13.88 -22.53
CA THR A 9 13.18 -13.58 -23.92
C THR A 9 12.51 -12.29 -24.40
N LYS A 10 13.02 -11.71 -25.49
CA LYS A 10 12.48 -10.47 -26.09
C LYS A 10 10.98 -10.53 -26.41
N ASN A 11 10.41 -11.73 -26.59
CA ASN A 11 8.99 -11.93 -26.89
C ASN A 11 8.10 -11.94 -25.64
N ASP A 12 8.65 -12.08 -24.42
CA ASP A 12 7.86 -11.92 -23.19
C ASP A 12 7.49 -10.44 -22.93
N PHE A 13 8.07 -9.51 -23.71
CA PHE A 13 7.76 -8.08 -23.73
C PHE A 13 6.94 -7.67 -24.96
N ASP A 14 6.31 -8.62 -25.66
CA ASP A 14 5.46 -8.30 -26.80
C ASP A 14 4.26 -7.42 -26.38
N HIS A 15 4.18 -6.26 -27.03
CA HIS A 15 3.29 -5.12 -26.78
C HIS A 15 1.79 -5.38 -27.04
N SER A 16 1.33 -6.63 -27.09
CA SER A 16 -0.06 -6.99 -27.40
C SER A 16 -0.94 -7.23 -26.17
N ILE A 17 -0.40 -7.07 -24.95
CA ILE A 17 -1.17 -7.09 -23.69
C ILE A 17 -0.94 -5.77 -22.95
N ILE A 18 -1.33 -4.64 -23.56
CA ILE A 18 -1.51 -3.37 -22.86
C ILE A 18 -2.94 -2.91 -23.12
N THR A 19 -3.88 -3.75 -22.74
CA THR A 19 -5.29 -3.38 -22.54
C THR A 19 -5.63 -3.70 -21.09
N MET A 20 -5.68 -2.65 -20.28
CA MET A 20 -6.24 -2.58 -18.91
C MET A 20 -5.65 -3.46 -17.79
N ASN A 21 -4.55 -4.18 -17.99
CA ASN A 21 -3.79 -4.79 -16.89
C ASN A 21 -2.31 -4.41 -16.98
N THR A 22 -1.80 -3.75 -15.94
CA THR A 22 -0.39 -3.36 -15.83
C THR A 22 0.50 -4.60 -15.84
N SER A 23 1.63 -4.55 -16.55
CA SER A 23 2.52 -5.71 -16.63
C SER A 23 3.09 -6.04 -15.24
N PRO A 24 3.21 -7.33 -14.85
CA PRO A 24 3.77 -7.71 -13.56
C PRO A 24 5.17 -7.13 -13.30
N ALA A 25 5.95 -6.97 -14.37
CA ALA A 25 7.27 -6.34 -14.31
C ALA A 25 7.19 -4.84 -13.97
N LEU A 26 6.20 -4.11 -14.49
CA LEU A 26 6.01 -2.70 -14.16
C LEU A 26 5.56 -2.51 -12.72
N GLU A 27 4.63 -3.34 -12.23
CA GLU A 27 4.23 -3.29 -10.83
C GLU A 27 5.39 -3.64 -9.89
N PHE A 28 6.20 -4.65 -10.23
CA PHE A 28 7.41 -4.96 -9.47
C PHE A 28 8.36 -3.76 -9.36
N VAL A 29 8.64 -3.07 -10.48
CA VAL A 29 9.50 -1.87 -10.49
C VAL A 29 8.91 -0.76 -9.63
N LYS A 30 7.60 -0.50 -9.70
CA LYS A 30 6.92 0.49 -8.85
C LYS A 30 7.06 0.13 -7.37
N SER A 31 6.78 -1.12 -7.00
CA SER A 31 6.84 -1.62 -5.62
C SER A 31 8.23 -1.47 -5.02
N VAL A 32 9.25 -1.98 -5.71
CA VAL A 32 10.62 -1.96 -5.21
C VAL A 32 11.13 -0.52 -5.09
N CYS A 33 10.94 0.32 -6.10
CA CYS A 33 11.40 1.71 -6.04
C CYS A 33 10.65 2.50 -4.95
N CYS A 34 9.35 2.28 -4.77
CA CYS A 34 8.57 2.97 -3.73
C CYS A 34 9.00 2.55 -2.31
N LEU A 35 9.24 1.26 -2.08
CA LEU A 35 9.76 0.78 -0.80
C LEU A 35 11.16 1.33 -0.50
N LEU A 36 12.05 1.34 -1.50
CA LEU A 36 13.39 1.89 -1.33
C LEU A 36 13.34 3.39 -1.02
N MET A 37 12.39 4.15 -1.59
CA MET A 37 12.21 5.58 -1.30
C MET A 37 11.89 5.90 0.16
N LEU A 38 11.52 4.92 0.99
CA LEU A 38 11.40 5.10 2.44
C LEU A 38 12.76 5.38 3.11
N ILE A 39 13.87 5.00 2.46
CA ILE A 39 15.24 5.27 2.91
C ILE A 39 15.63 6.68 2.45
N ARG A 40 15.62 7.64 3.37
CA ARG A 40 15.80 9.07 3.08
C ARG A 40 17.17 9.42 2.50
N ASP A 41 18.20 8.65 2.82
CA ASP A 41 19.59 8.96 2.43
C ASP A 41 19.97 8.56 1.00
N MET A 42 19.10 7.84 0.29
CA MET A 42 19.41 7.20 -1.01
C MET A 42 18.50 7.65 -2.16
N SER A 43 17.76 8.75 -1.99
CA SER A 43 16.72 9.18 -2.94
C SER A 43 17.22 9.33 -4.37
N ASP A 44 18.42 9.89 -4.56
CA ASP A 44 18.98 10.15 -5.89
C ASP A 44 19.38 8.87 -6.63
N ASP A 45 19.96 7.92 -5.90
CA ASP A 45 20.33 6.59 -6.42
C ASP A 45 19.09 5.77 -6.77
N ILE A 46 18.05 5.84 -5.93
CA ILE A 46 16.77 5.17 -6.18
C ILE A 46 16.06 5.76 -7.39
N ASN A 47 16.09 7.09 -7.53
CA ASN A 47 15.57 7.74 -8.72
C ASN A 47 16.32 7.28 -9.97
N LYS A 48 17.65 7.20 -9.93
CA LYS A 48 18.46 6.67 -11.04
C LYS A 48 18.10 5.22 -11.39
N LEU A 49 17.98 4.36 -10.38
CA LEU A 49 17.55 2.97 -10.54
C LEU A 49 16.17 2.88 -11.22
N ARG A 50 15.20 3.68 -10.77
CA ARG A 50 13.86 3.75 -11.36
C ARG A 50 13.93 4.11 -12.86
N ARG A 51 14.75 5.10 -13.23
CA ARG A 51 14.95 5.49 -14.64
C ARG A 51 15.47 4.34 -15.48
N ASP A 52 16.49 3.65 -14.98
CA ASP A 52 17.14 2.57 -15.72
C ASP A 52 16.23 1.34 -15.85
N LEU A 53 15.45 1.00 -14.81
CA LEU A 53 14.44 -0.06 -14.86
C LEU A 53 13.30 0.25 -15.84
N LEU A 54 12.80 1.49 -15.88
CA LEU A 54 11.76 1.90 -16.82
C LEU A 54 12.25 1.89 -18.27
N LYS A 55 13.52 2.24 -18.51
CA LYS A 55 14.16 2.10 -19.83
C LYS A 55 14.24 0.64 -20.28
N LEU A 56 14.54 -0.30 -19.37
CA LEU A 56 14.52 -1.74 -19.70
C LEU A 56 13.13 -2.22 -20.13
N LEU A 57 12.08 -1.67 -19.51
CA LEU A 57 10.69 -1.93 -19.89
C LEU A 57 10.22 -1.13 -21.11
N LYS A 58 11.07 -0.26 -21.68
CA LYS A 58 10.75 0.67 -22.77
C LYS A 58 9.57 1.59 -22.45
N LEU A 59 9.41 1.97 -21.18
CA LEU A 59 8.35 2.86 -20.72
C LEU A 59 8.92 4.23 -20.34
N SER A 60 8.14 5.29 -20.59
CA SER A 60 8.51 6.65 -20.20
C SER A 60 8.33 6.86 -18.70
N GLU A 61 9.26 7.57 -18.06
CA GLU A 61 9.20 7.91 -16.62
C GLU A 61 8.01 8.79 -16.25
N TYR A 62 7.49 9.54 -17.22
CA TYR A 62 6.44 10.55 -17.05
C TYR A 62 5.06 10.06 -17.48
N SER A 63 4.95 8.82 -17.96
CA SER A 63 3.65 8.27 -18.35
C SER A 63 2.77 8.05 -17.11
N GLN A 64 1.45 8.22 -17.23
CA GLN A 64 0.51 7.97 -16.14
C GLN A 64 0.62 6.53 -15.61
N ILE A 65 0.91 5.56 -16.47
CA ILE A 65 1.04 4.15 -16.09
C ILE A 65 2.31 3.85 -15.28
N THR A 66 3.36 4.68 -15.38
CA THR A 66 4.65 4.46 -14.69
C THR A 66 4.75 5.22 -13.38
N GLN A 67 3.87 6.19 -13.13
CA GLN A 67 3.79 6.86 -11.83
C GLN A 67 3.57 5.81 -10.74
N ALA A 68 4.51 5.76 -9.78
CA ALA A 68 4.41 4.86 -8.65
C ALA A 68 3.42 5.48 -7.67
N ASN A 69 2.21 4.92 -7.61
CA ASN A 69 1.25 5.27 -6.57
C ASN A 69 1.42 4.27 -5.43
N LEU A 70 1.59 4.78 -4.21
CA LEU A 70 1.66 3.95 -3.01
C LEU A 70 0.40 3.09 -2.86
N SER A 71 -0.74 3.55 -3.40
CA SER A 71 -2.00 2.82 -3.43
C SER A 71 -1.94 1.47 -4.14
N SER A 72 -1.00 1.25 -5.06
CA SER A 72 -0.79 -0.06 -5.70
C SER A 72 -0.13 -1.10 -4.78
N LEU A 73 0.46 -0.67 -3.67
CA LEU A 73 1.27 -1.50 -2.76
C LEU A 73 0.53 -1.88 -1.49
N THR A 74 -0.53 -1.14 -1.17
CA THR A 74 -1.26 -1.27 0.07
C THR A 74 -2.56 -2.01 -0.18
N SER A 75 -2.57 -3.32 0.09
CA SER A 75 -3.83 -4.04 0.31
C SER A 75 -4.47 -3.54 1.60
N PHE A 76 -5.74 -3.13 1.54
CA PHE A 76 -6.51 -2.78 2.72
C PHE A 76 -7.52 -3.89 3.00
N ILE A 77 -7.44 -4.46 4.19
CA ILE A 77 -8.28 -5.58 4.60
C ILE A 77 -9.39 -5.06 5.51
N VAL A 78 -10.64 -5.34 5.14
CA VAL A 78 -11.80 -5.21 6.02
C VAL A 78 -11.99 -6.55 6.73
N PRO A 79 -11.71 -6.64 8.04
CA PRO A 79 -11.78 -7.87 8.79
C PRO A 79 -13.22 -8.24 9.14
N GLN A 80 -13.46 -9.54 9.28
CA GLN A 80 -14.64 -10.12 9.95
C GLN A 80 -15.99 -9.68 9.36
N LEU A 81 -16.09 -9.56 8.03
CA LEU A 81 -17.36 -9.26 7.39
C LEU A 81 -18.26 -10.50 7.41
N VAL A 82 -19.50 -10.34 7.89
CA VAL A 82 -20.48 -11.44 8.01
C VAL A 82 -21.49 -11.34 6.86
N CYS A 83 -21.66 -12.43 6.12
CA CYS A 83 -22.62 -12.50 5.03
C CYS A 83 -24.07 -12.59 5.54
N SER A 84 -24.93 -11.66 5.14
CA SER A 84 -26.34 -11.61 5.60
C SER A 84 -27.22 -12.79 5.16
N ASN A 85 -26.76 -13.64 4.22
CA ASN A 85 -27.52 -14.78 3.72
C ASN A 85 -27.05 -16.13 4.29
N CYS A 86 -25.74 -16.36 4.36
CA CYS A 86 -25.19 -17.65 4.82
C CYS A 86 -24.44 -17.56 6.15
N ASN A 87 -24.33 -16.38 6.76
CA ASN A 87 -23.57 -16.11 7.99
C ASN A 87 -22.10 -16.54 7.96
N HIS A 88 -21.54 -16.75 6.77
CA HIS A 88 -20.11 -16.97 6.61
C HIS A 88 -19.36 -15.67 6.94
N TYR A 89 -18.32 -15.77 7.77
CA TYR A 89 -17.43 -14.68 8.10
C TYR A 89 -16.16 -14.78 7.25
N ARG A 90 -15.71 -13.66 6.69
CA ARG A 90 -14.43 -13.58 5.98
C ARG A 90 -13.84 -12.18 6.04
N ASP A 91 -12.54 -12.11 5.84
CA ASP A 91 -11.84 -10.85 5.59
C ASP A 91 -11.89 -10.54 4.09
N ILE A 92 -12.04 -9.27 3.74
CA ILE A 92 -12.09 -8.79 2.35
C ILE A 92 -10.91 -7.87 2.08
N ASP A 93 -10.12 -8.20 1.07
CA ASP A 93 -9.08 -7.30 0.56
C ASP A 93 -9.68 -6.39 -0.51
N LEU A 94 -9.92 -5.12 -0.16
CA LEU A 94 -10.58 -4.17 -1.05
C LEU A 94 -9.81 -3.99 -2.36
N TYR A 95 -8.48 -3.96 -2.33
CA TYR A 95 -7.69 -3.70 -3.54
C TYR A 95 -7.72 -4.89 -4.50
N ARG A 96 -7.57 -6.11 -3.96
CA ARG A 96 -7.50 -7.33 -4.78
C ARG A 96 -8.87 -7.75 -5.31
N GLU A 97 -9.93 -7.52 -4.54
CA GLU A 97 -11.27 -8.01 -4.90
C GLU A 97 -12.04 -7.06 -5.84
N ILE A 98 -11.74 -5.75 -5.86
CA ILE A 98 -12.29 -4.80 -6.86
C ILE A 98 -11.89 -5.21 -8.28
N SER A 99 -10.72 -5.84 -8.45
CA SER A 99 -10.20 -6.26 -9.76
C SER A 99 -11.05 -7.37 -10.41
N HIS A 100 -11.93 -8.02 -9.65
CA HIS A 100 -12.79 -9.13 -10.10
C HIS A 100 -14.25 -8.72 -10.35
N GLY A 101 -14.62 -7.45 -10.16
CA GLY A 101 -15.97 -6.92 -10.45
C GLY A 101 -16.36 -5.74 -9.56
N GLU A 102 -17.45 -5.06 -9.90
CA GLU A 102 -17.93 -3.86 -9.19
C GLU A 102 -18.46 -4.13 -7.75
N GLN A 103 -18.56 -5.40 -7.33
CA GLN A 103 -19.18 -5.79 -6.06
C GLN A 103 -18.39 -6.89 -5.34
N TYR A 104 -18.16 -6.69 -4.05
CA TYR A 104 -17.58 -7.69 -3.14
C TYR A 104 -18.59 -8.80 -2.88
N LYS A 105 -18.18 -10.07 -3.01
CA LYS A 105 -19.08 -11.22 -2.89
C LYS A 105 -18.62 -12.19 -1.82
N CYS A 106 -19.59 -12.89 -1.24
CA CYS A 106 -19.33 -13.99 -0.33
C CYS A 106 -18.79 -15.22 -1.09
N ASP A 107 -17.71 -15.83 -0.61
CA ASP A 107 -17.10 -17.00 -1.24
C ASP A 107 -18.04 -18.22 -1.29
N GLN A 108 -18.95 -18.35 -0.32
CA GLN A 108 -19.85 -19.51 -0.18
C GLN A 108 -21.12 -19.38 -1.01
N CYS A 109 -21.83 -18.25 -0.91
CA CYS A 109 -23.15 -18.08 -1.54
C CYS A 109 -23.15 -17.06 -2.69
N GLN A 110 -22.01 -16.43 -2.99
CA GLN A 110 -21.84 -15.44 -4.06
C GLN A 110 -22.75 -14.20 -3.96
N MET A 111 -23.45 -14.03 -2.83
CA MET A 111 -24.22 -12.83 -2.55
C MET A 111 -23.28 -11.63 -2.37
N ALA A 112 -23.66 -10.49 -2.94
CA ALA A 112 -22.95 -9.25 -2.76
C ALA A 112 -23.05 -8.77 -1.31
N TYR A 113 -21.95 -8.28 -0.76
CA TYR A 113 -21.93 -7.58 0.51
C TYR A 113 -22.53 -6.19 0.37
N ASP A 114 -23.14 -5.72 1.46
CA ASP A 114 -23.63 -4.35 1.54
C ASP A 114 -22.46 -3.37 1.55
N GLN A 115 -22.40 -2.51 0.52
CA GLN A 115 -21.37 -1.49 0.37
C GLN A 115 -21.46 -0.44 1.48
N GLN A 116 -22.64 -0.14 2.01
CA GLN A 116 -22.79 0.83 3.09
C GLN A 116 -22.11 0.35 4.38
N LEU A 117 -22.16 -0.96 4.64
CA LEU A 117 -21.53 -1.57 5.79
C LEU A 117 -19.99 -1.47 5.70
N ILE A 118 -19.45 -1.71 4.50
CA ILE A 118 -18.01 -1.55 4.22
C ILE A 118 -17.61 -0.06 4.34
N GLU A 119 -18.40 0.86 3.78
CA GLU A 119 -18.15 2.30 3.87
C GLU A 119 -18.15 2.78 5.33
N GLN A 120 -19.14 2.36 6.11
CA GLN A 120 -19.22 2.69 7.54
C GLN A 120 -18.00 2.16 8.31
N TYR A 121 -17.54 0.95 8.00
CA TYR A 121 -16.31 0.42 8.58
C TYR A 121 -15.10 1.31 8.26
N LEU A 122 -14.94 1.71 7.00
CA LEU A 122 -13.84 2.57 6.56
C LEU A 122 -13.87 3.95 7.25
N LEU A 123 -15.07 4.55 7.38
CA LEU A 123 -15.24 5.80 8.10
C LEU A 123 -14.81 5.67 9.57
N ASN A 124 -15.26 4.62 10.26
CA ASN A 124 -14.88 4.36 11.64
C ASN A 124 -13.37 4.09 11.78
N TYR A 125 -12.77 3.40 10.82
CA TYR A 125 -11.32 3.14 10.80
C TYR A 125 -10.52 4.45 10.73
N VAL A 126 -10.88 5.36 9.80
CA VAL A 126 -10.22 6.67 9.67
C VAL A 126 -10.42 7.52 10.94
N GLN A 127 -11.62 7.49 11.52
CA GLN A 127 -11.89 8.18 12.79
C GLN A 127 -11.01 7.65 13.93
N THR A 128 -10.84 6.33 14.01
CA THR A 128 -9.97 5.68 15.00
C THR A 128 -8.52 6.12 14.82
N LEU A 129 -7.99 6.06 13.58
CA LEU A 129 -6.65 6.55 13.27
C LEU A 129 -6.46 8.03 13.63
N SER A 130 -7.48 8.86 13.40
CA SER A 130 -7.42 10.28 13.78
C SER A 130 -7.32 10.45 15.28
N ILE A 131 -8.08 9.68 16.07
CA ILE A 131 -8.04 9.71 17.53
C ILE A 131 -6.66 9.23 18.01
N GLU A 132 -6.16 8.11 17.49
CA GLU A 132 -4.84 7.57 17.83
C GLU A 132 -3.72 8.59 17.56
N ASN A 133 -3.76 9.25 16.41
CA ASN A 133 -2.78 10.27 16.04
C ASN A 133 -2.85 11.50 16.97
N ILE A 134 -4.04 11.90 17.42
CA ILE A 134 -4.21 13.00 18.38
C ILE A 134 -3.71 12.60 19.77
N LEU A 135 -3.91 11.34 20.16
CA LEU A 135 -3.50 10.80 21.46
C LEU A 135 -2.05 10.30 21.48
N GLN A 136 -1.31 10.40 20.37
CA GLN A 136 0.06 9.94 20.28
C GLN A 136 0.96 10.64 21.30
N ASP A 137 1.74 9.84 22.01
CA ASP A 137 2.73 10.31 22.97
C ASP A 137 3.87 11.04 22.25
N ALA A 138 4.29 12.17 22.80
CA ALA A 138 5.46 12.89 22.32
C ALA A 138 6.70 12.42 23.07
N ILE A 139 7.75 12.02 22.35
CA ILE A 139 8.98 11.43 22.88
C ILE A 139 10.15 12.41 22.65
N CYS A 140 11.03 12.53 23.64
CA CYS A 140 12.23 13.34 23.47
C CYS A 140 13.23 12.65 22.53
N THR A 141 13.73 13.37 21.53
CA THR A 141 14.67 12.84 20.53
C THR A 141 16.02 12.39 21.10
N LYS A 142 16.41 12.91 22.29
CA LYS A 142 17.72 12.62 22.90
C LYS A 142 17.66 11.57 24.00
N CYS A 143 16.75 11.72 24.95
CA CYS A 143 16.68 10.84 26.14
C CYS A 143 15.57 9.80 26.05
N HIS A 144 14.73 9.85 25.00
CA HIS A 144 13.62 8.93 24.76
C HIS A 144 12.59 8.84 25.90
N PHE A 145 12.54 9.84 26.79
CA PHE A 145 11.47 9.96 27.77
C PHE A 145 10.17 10.43 27.11
N VAL A 146 9.07 9.84 27.57
CA VAL A 146 7.71 10.23 27.18
C VAL A 146 7.31 11.51 27.89
N ARG A 147 6.68 12.44 27.15
CA ARG A 147 6.14 13.67 27.71
C ARG A 147 5.00 13.37 28.66
N ASN A 148 5.24 13.57 29.95
CA ASN A 148 4.25 13.35 31.00
C ASN A 148 3.35 14.57 31.28
N VAL A 149 3.65 15.74 30.71
CA VAL A 149 2.90 16.98 30.94
C VAL A 149 2.70 17.76 29.64
N TYR A 150 1.44 18.09 29.31
CA TYR A 150 1.05 18.67 28.02
C TYR A 150 1.67 20.03 27.71
N TYR A 151 1.89 20.90 28.72
CA TYR A 151 2.45 22.24 28.50
C TYR A 151 3.97 22.26 28.30
N LYS A 152 4.69 21.16 28.61
CA LYS A 152 6.14 21.09 28.40
C LYS A 152 6.44 20.80 26.92
N ILE A 153 6.91 21.82 26.21
CA ILE A 153 7.38 21.69 24.82
C ILE A 153 8.79 21.08 24.77
N TYR A 154 9.60 21.36 25.78
CA TYR A 154 10.97 20.87 25.92
C TYR A 154 11.10 19.88 27.08
N CYS A 155 11.93 18.87 26.87
CA CYS A 155 12.37 17.95 27.91
C CYS A 155 13.36 18.63 28.86
N ASP A 156 13.51 18.10 30.07
CA ASP A 156 14.46 18.61 31.07
C ASP A 156 15.93 18.48 30.59
N CYS A 157 16.19 17.65 29.56
CA CYS A 157 17.48 17.59 28.87
C CYS A 157 17.70 18.67 27.80
N GLY A 158 16.76 19.62 27.65
CA GLY A 158 16.83 20.78 26.74
C GLY A 158 16.43 20.51 25.29
N GLN A 159 15.94 19.32 24.95
CA GLN A 159 15.52 18.96 23.59
C GLN A 159 13.99 18.94 23.46
N GLN A 160 13.48 19.19 22.26
CA GLN A 160 12.04 19.23 21.98
C GLN A 160 11.45 17.81 21.94
N TYR A 161 10.21 17.66 22.42
CA TYR A 161 9.43 16.44 22.20
C TYR A 161 8.90 16.38 20.76
N GLN A 162 8.90 15.19 20.17
CA GLN A 162 8.35 14.92 18.84
C GLN A 162 7.40 13.71 18.93
N ASN A 163 6.31 13.75 18.17
CA ASN A 163 5.44 12.59 18.00
C ASN A 163 6.13 11.52 17.15
#